data_AF-A0A830EZX8-F1
#
_entry.id   AF-A0A830EZX8-F1
#
_cell.length_a   1.000
_cell.length_b   1.000
_cell.length_c   1.000
_cell.angle_alpha   90.00
_cell.angle_beta   90.00
_cell.angle_gamma   90.00
#
_symmetry.space_group_name_H-M   'P 1'
#
loop_
_entity.id
_entity.type
_entity.pdbx_description
1 polymer ?
#
loop_
_entity_poly.entity_id
_entity_poly.type
_entity_poly.pdbx_seq_one_letter_code
_entity_poly.pdbx_strand_id
1 'polypeptide(L)'
;MSETCAVCGERESMDEISVTHDWMHYLHDERGLEYPAINYHIPVCSDCYTRADRLRSGGYSAATPSESEDLRDLLDGLHLDHLVDRM
;
A
#
# COMPACT_ATOMS: atom_id res chain seq x y z
N MET A 1 7.33 -10.77 -10.82
CA MET A 1 6.49 -11.21 -9.68
C MET A 1 7.33 -10.97 -8.45
N SER A 2 7.12 -9.85 -7.76
CA SER A 2 7.80 -9.57 -6.48
C SER A 2 7.38 -10.66 -5.52
N GLU A 3 8.30 -11.51 -5.06
CA GLU A 3 8.02 -12.66 -4.18
C GLU A 3 8.04 -12.27 -2.70
N THR A 4 7.86 -10.98 -2.39
CA THR A 4 8.14 -10.41 -1.07
C THR A 4 7.09 -9.38 -0.70
N CYS A 5 6.56 -9.50 0.52
CA CYS A 5 5.61 -8.55 1.10
C CYS A 5 6.24 -7.16 1.14
N ALA A 6 5.61 -6.18 0.50
CA ALA A 6 6.09 -4.81 0.45
C ALA A 6 5.98 -4.09 1.80
N VAL A 7 5.24 -4.65 2.78
CA VAL A 7 5.07 -4.09 4.14
C VAL A 7 6.08 -4.66 5.12
N CYS A 8 6.21 -5.99 5.22
CA CYS A 8 7.07 -6.63 6.21
C CYS A 8 8.36 -7.26 5.65
N GLY A 9 8.49 -7.35 4.32
CA GLY A 9 9.66 -7.97 3.68
C GLY A 9 9.68 -9.50 3.71
N GLU A 10 8.62 -10.16 4.19
CA GLU A 10 8.54 -11.63 4.24
C GLU A 10 8.26 -12.25 2.86
N ARG A 11 8.88 -13.41 2.60
CA ARG A 11 8.70 -14.21 1.38
C ARG A 11 7.70 -15.32 1.63
N GLU A 12 6.42 -15.01 1.50
CA GLU A 12 5.30 -15.95 1.69
C GLU A 12 4.24 -15.78 0.60
N SER A 13 3.12 -16.51 0.71
CA SER A 13 1.97 -16.32 -0.18
C SER A 13 1.48 -14.88 -0.09
N MET A 14 1.59 -14.13 -1.19
CA MET A 14 1.17 -12.73 -1.22
C MET A 14 -0.19 -12.61 -1.88
N ASP A 15 -1.02 -11.82 -1.24
CA ASP A 15 -2.19 -11.22 -1.83
C ASP A 15 -1.81 -9.84 -2.39
N GLU A 16 -2.51 -9.39 -3.43
CA GLU A 16 -2.28 -8.09 -4.05
C GLU A 16 -3.40 -7.14 -3.63
N ILE A 17 -3.07 -6.07 -2.91
CA ILE A 17 -4.04 -5.02 -2.57
C ILE A 17 -3.90 -3.85 -3.55
N SER A 18 -5.03 -3.42 -4.12
CA SER A 18 -5.04 -2.27 -5.05
C SER A 18 -4.83 -0.96 -4.30
N VAL A 19 -3.91 -0.13 -4.82
CA VAL A 19 -3.65 1.21 -4.30
C VAL A 19 -4.83 2.11 -4.65
N THR A 20 -5.41 2.78 -3.65
CA THR A 20 -6.48 3.75 -3.88
C THR A 20 -5.91 5.09 -4.36
N HIS A 21 -6.78 5.95 -4.90
CA HIS A 21 -6.36 7.26 -5.39
C HIS A 21 -5.68 8.11 -4.30
N ASP A 22 -6.21 8.11 -3.07
CA ASP A 22 -5.57 8.78 -1.92
C ASP A 22 -4.19 8.23 -1.59
N TRP A 23 -4.02 6.91 -1.58
CA TRP A 23 -2.74 6.28 -1.29
C TRP A 23 -1.72 6.62 -2.37
N MET A 24 -2.13 6.59 -3.63
CA MET A 24 -1.30 6.96 -4.76
C MET A 24 -0.88 8.43 -4.69
N HIS A 25 -1.82 9.32 -4.31
CA HIS A 25 -1.51 10.73 -4.11
C HIS A 25 -0.49 10.92 -2.99
N TYR A 26 -0.64 10.21 -1.86
CA TYR A 26 0.34 10.22 -0.77
C TYR A 26 1.71 9.70 -1.21
N LEU A 27 1.76 8.54 -1.87
CA LEU A 27 3.02 7.95 -2.35
C LEU A 27 3.72 8.84 -3.40
N HIS A 28 2.94 9.57 -4.21
CA HIS A 28 3.49 10.55 -5.15
C HIS A 28 4.03 11.79 -4.43
N ASP A 29 3.20 12.43 -3.61
CA ASP A 29 3.50 13.72 -2.97
C ASP A 29 4.60 13.58 -1.90
N GLU A 30 4.49 12.58 -1.04
CA GLU A 30 5.40 12.39 0.11
C GLU A 30 6.58 11.49 -0.22
N ARG A 31 6.40 10.49 -1.11
CA ARG A 31 7.44 9.49 -1.42
C ARG A 31 8.03 9.60 -2.83
N GLY A 32 7.53 10.52 -3.65
CA GLY A 32 8.08 10.77 -4.99
C GLY A 32 7.83 9.66 -6.01
N LEU A 33 6.80 8.83 -5.83
CA LEU A 33 6.44 7.78 -6.80
C LEU A 33 6.07 8.40 -8.16
N GLU A 34 6.76 8.04 -9.24
CA GLU A 34 6.58 8.67 -10.57
C GLU A 34 5.22 8.30 -11.22
N TYR A 35 4.59 9.28 -11.90
CA TYR A 35 3.32 9.14 -12.63
C TYR A 35 3.58 8.72 -14.09
N PRO A 36 2.76 7.85 -14.75
CA PRO A 36 1.38 7.52 -14.42
C PRO A 36 1.23 6.16 -13.74
N ALA A 37 0.77 6.23 -12.50
CA ALA A 37 0.74 5.17 -11.50
C ALA A 37 -0.62 4.43 -11.41
N ILE A 38 -1.39 4.36 -12.50
CA ILE A 38 -2.86 4.24 -12.44
C ILE A 38 -3.37 2.93 -11.80
N ASN A 39 -2.56 1.88 -11.75
CA ASN A 39 -2.92 0.57 -11.23
C ASN A 39 -1.77 -0.11 -10.47
N TYR A 40 -1.16 0.58 -9.50
CA TYR A 40 -0.25 -0.12 -8.60
C TYR A 40 -1.02 -1.07 -7.67
N HIS A 41 -0.45 -2.24 -7.51
CA HIS A 41 -0.83 -3.23 -6.52
C HIS A 41 0.33 -3.41 -5.55
N ILE A 42 0.00 -3.41 -4.26
CA ILE A 42 0.95 -3.68 -3.20
C ILE A 42 0.89 -5.18 -2.91
N PRO A 43 1.96 -5.95 -3.15
CA PRO A 43 2.02 -7.33 -2.70
C PRO A 43 2.17 -7.34 -1.18
N VAL A 44 1.24 -7.99 -0.49
CA VAL A 44 1.22 -8.10 0.97
C VAL A 44 1.02 -9.55 1.38
N CYS A 45 1.65 -9.98 2.46
CA CYS A 45 1.36 -11.29 3.05
C CYS A 45 -0.06 -11.33 3.62
N SER A 46 -0.61 -12.53 3.86
CA SER A 46 -1.97 -12.68 4.39
C SER A 46 -2.17 -12.01 5.76
N ASP A 47 -1.12 -11.91 6.59
CA ASP A 47 -1.18 -11.20 7.87
C ASP A 47 -1.32 -9.68 7.66
N CYS A 48 -0.45 -9.11 6.81
CA CYS A 48 -0.50 -7.68 6.46
C CYS A 48 -1.74 -7.31 5.63
N TYR A 49 -2.28 -8.25 4.85
CA TYR A 49 -3.45 -8.03 3.98
C TYR A 49 -4.65 -7.56 4.80
N THR A 50 -4.93 -8.19 5.94
CA THR A 50 -6.09 -7.83 6.77
C THR A 50 -5.97 -6.39 7.30
N ARG A 51 -4.77 -5.97 7.72
CA ARG A 51 -4.51 -4.60 8.18
C ARG A 51 -4.63 -3.60 7.03
N ALA A 52 -4.00 -3.89 5.90
CA ALA A 52 -4.00 -3.03 4.73
C ALA A 52 -5.41 -2.89 4.13
N ASP A 53 -6.17 -3.97 4.03
CA ASP A 53 -7.55 -3.96 3.49
C ASP A 53 -8.51 -3.17 4.39
N ARG A 54 -8.34 -3.27 5.71
CA ARG A 54 -9.11 -2.46 6.66
C ARG A 54 -8.83 -0.97 6.45
N LEU A 55 -7.56 -0.56 6.37
CA LEU A 55 -7.17 0.84 6.15
C LEU A 55 -7.61 1.33 4.77
N ARG A 56 -7.57 0.45 3.77
CA ARG A 56 -8.04 0.74 2.41
C ARG A 56 -9.55 1.00 2.39
N SER A 57 -10.32 0.11 3.03
CA SER A 57 -11.78 0.20 3.09
C SER A 57 -12.27 1.37 3.96
N GLY A 58 -11.48 1.78 4.96
CA GLY A 58 -11.76 2.95 5.79
C GLY A 58 -11.65 4.28 5.04
N GLY A 59 -10.83 4.34 3.98
CA GLY A 59 -10.59 5.53 3.17
C GLY A 59 -9.82 6.63 3.93
N TYR A 60 -8.86 7.28 3.28
CA TYR A 60 -8.02 8.30 3.93
C TYR A 60 -8.84 9.49 4.46
N SER A 61 -9.94 9.84 3.78
CA SER A 61 -10.82 10.95 4.17
C SER A 61 -11.84 10.62 5.28
N ALA A 62 -12.13 9.33 5.52
CA ALA A 62 -13.08 8.89 6.54
C ALA A 62 -12.41 8.16 7.72
N ALA A 63 -11.09 7.97 7.64
CA ALA A 63 -10.25 7.48 8.72
C ALA A 63 -10.31 8.44 9.93
N THR A 64 -10.42 7.85 11.12
CA THR A 64 -10.13 8.58 12.36
C THR A 64 -8.67 9.08 12.36
N PRO A 65 -8.30 10.05 13.23
CA PRO A 65 -6.92 10.51 13.32
C PRO A 65 -5.91 9.37 13.48
N SER A 66 -6.25 8.39 14.34
CA SER A 66 -5.42 7.20 14.55
C SER A 66 -5.31 6.32 13.31
N GLU A 67 -6.42 6.08 12.60
CA GLU A 67 -6.39 5.30 11.35
C GLU A 67 -5.61 6.02 10.23
N SER A 68 -5.59 7.35 10.24
CA SER A 68 -4.79 8.15 9.32
C SER A 68 -3.29 8.02 9.63
N GLU A 69 -2.92 8.02 10.91
CA GLU A 69 -1.53 7.77 11.35
C GLU A 69 -1.07 6.35 11.00
N ASP A 70 -1.89 5.33 11.29
CA ASP A 70 -1.63 3.94 10.92
C ASP A 70 -1.46 3.75 9.42
N LEU A 71 -2.27 4.46 8.62
CA LEU A 71 -2.18 4.41 7.16
C LEU A 71 -0.90 5.08 6.65
N ARG A 72 -0.51 6.23 7.22
CA ARG A 72 0.76 6.87 6.87
C ARG A 72 1.94 5.98 7.23
N ASP A 73 1.94 5.39 8.42
CA ASP A 73 2.97 4.45 8.88
C ASP A 73 3.10 3.25 7.92
N LEU A 74 1.96 2.68 7.50
CA LEU A 74 1.93 1.60 6.51
C LEU A 74 2.55 2.05 5.19
N LEU A 75 2.11 3.19 4.63
CA LEU A 75 2.56 3.69 3.33
C LEU A 75 4.03 4.14 3.35
N ASP A 76 4.50 4.69 4.46
CA ASP A 76 5.89 5.09 4.65
C ASP A 76 6.81 3.86 4.70
N GLY A 77 6.36 2.81 5.40
CA GLY A 77 7.05 1.52 5.47
C GLY A 77 7.04 0.71 4.17
N LEU A 78 6.28 1.11 3.15
CA LEU A 78 6.23 0.36 1.89
C LEU A 78 7.55 0.40 1.13
N HIS A 79 7.99 -0.77 0.69
CA HIS A 79 9.04 -0.91 -0.29
C HIS A 79 8.51 -0.63 -1.71
N LEU A 80 8.73 0.60 -2.20
CA LEU A 80 8.23 1.05 -3.50
C LEU A 80 8.75 0.19 -4.67
N ASP A 81 9.98 -0.30 -4.58
CA ASP A 81 10.57 -1.22 -5.57
C ASP A 81 9.85 -2.56 -5.68
N HIS A 82 8.99 -2.90 -4.72
CA HIS A 82 8.20 -4.14 -4.72
C HIS A 82 6.78 -3.94 -5.23
N LEU A 83 6.34 -2.69 -5.48
CA LEU A 83 5.02 -2.41 -6.05
C LEU A 83 4.89 -3.03 -7.45
N VAL A 84 3.73 -3.64 -7.70
CA VAL A 84 3.42 -4.29 -8.97
C VAL A 84 2.57 -3.34 -9.79
N ASP A 85 3.08 -2.89 -10.93
CA ASP A 85 2.29 -2.17 -11.93
C ASP A 85 1.44 -3.16 -12.74
N ARG A 86 0.11 -3.05 -12.66
CA ARG A 86 -0.83 -3.83 -13.45
C ARG A 86 -1.48 -2.93 -14.51
N MET A 87 -0.78 -2.67 -15.61
CA MET A 87 -1.36 -2.02 -16.79
C MET A 87 -2.61 -2.74 -17.32
#